data_AF-A0A9N7ZCV9-F1
#
_entry.id   AF-A0A9N7ZCV9-F1
#
_cell.length_a   1.000
_cell.length_b   1.000
_cell.length_c   1.000
_cell.angle_alpha   90.00
_cell.angle_beta   90.00
_cell.angle_gamma   90.00
#
_symmetry.space_group_name_H-M   'P 1'
#
loop_
_entity.id
_entity.type
_entity.pdbx_description
1 polymer ?
#
loop_
_entity_poly.entity_id
_entity_poly.type
_entity_poly.pdbx_seq_one_letter_code
_entity_poly.pdbx_strand_id
1 'polypeptide(L)'
;MEEELAKHLKQLADQFHGLAPVKCRELAFEYAEKNNVPVPANWTEKQCAECAQELIENVDFPGTDIKFLYSPDARHCQQLCTEHPSCLFFSFLRHDYTRDNRNFYCYLKSTPSLKPKVRTPVRGITSGFSLKNCPSKLEQPCQSQLYQNVDFPGADYKSFFTSSVEECQRVCTQDPHCRFFAFINGVFTAENTRYRCFLKHSWSVPRTPVIKKEIGAVSGFSHKLQMTQYFGTVCQGKLFLNTDIPGHDIDKLPAASAEHCQALCTDKPSCTYFSYNRGDFQCYLKGNPSVMVTSTNVVATSGIPVHFCQMDNSWLQVSHEGVSFQGSDLRSELMCDPDKCQRTCTTDPLCQFYTYFHESYPNPDFRRRCYLKRVITAPAPPKVIKLNNIVSGFSLKNWV
;
A
#
# COMPACT_ATOMS: atom_id res chain seq x y z
N MET A 1 -51.26 -8.97 -10.31
CA MET A 1 -50.24 -9.19 -11.34
C MET A 1 -48.95 -8.42 -11.02
N GLU A 2 -48.99 -7.09 -10.83
CA GLU A 2 -47.80 -6.32 -10.40
C GLU A 2 -47.31 -6.67 -9.00
N GLU A 3 -48.22 -6.95 -8.07
CA GLU A 3 -47.89 -7.36 -6.70
C GLU A 3 -47.22 -8.74 -6.63
N GLU A 4 -47.61 -9.67 -7.50
CA GLU A 4 -46.95 -10.97 -7.65
C GLU A 4 -45.58 -10.84 -8.30
N LEU A 5 -45.44 -10.00 -9.33
CA LEU A 5 -44.16 -9.72 -9.97
C LEU A 5 -43.17 -9.08 -8.99
N ALA A 6 -43.62 -8.13 -8.16
CA ALA A 6 -42.81 -7.52 -7.12
C ALA A 6 -42.36 -8.55 -6.06
N LYS A 7 -43.25 -9.46 -5.65
CA LYS A 7 -42.90 -10.56 -4.74
C LYS A 7 -41.86 -11.50 -5.35
N HIS A 8 -42.02 -11.86 -6.62
CA HIS A 8 -41.09 -12.73 -7.34
C HIS A 8 -39.72 -12.08 -7.53
N LEU A 9 -39.69 -10.79 -7.88
CA LEU A 9 -38.44 -10.01 -8.00
C LEU A 9 -37.73 -9.88 -6.65
N LYS A 10 -38.47 -9.74 -5.54
CA LYS A 10 -37.90 -9.70 -4.19
C LYS A 10 -37.29 -11.05 -3.79
N GLN A 11 -37.98 -12.15 -4.09
CA GLN A 11 -37.48 -13.51 -3.88
C GLN A 11 -36.23 -13.83 -4.72
N LEU A 12 -36.19 -13.36 -5.97
CA LEU A 12 -35.00 -13.48 -6.83
C LEU A 12 -33.86 -12.63 -6.29
N ALA A 13 -34.10 -11.37 -5.91
CA ALA A 13 -33.11 -10.47 -5.31
C ALA A 13 -32.49 -11.07 -4.04
N ASP A 14 -33.28 -11.77 -3.21
CA ASP A 14 -32.81 -12.48 -2.02
C ASP A 14 -31.82 -13.62 -2.35
N GLN A 15 -31.90 -14.21 -3.54
CA GLN A 15 -30.95 -15.23 -4.03
C GLN A 15 -29.63 -14.63 -4.55
N PHE A 16 -29.58 -13.31 -4.80
CA PHE A 16 -28.37 -12.61 -5.24
C PHE A 16 -27.58 -11.96 -4.09
N HIS A 17 -28.06 -12.05 -2.85
CA HIS A 17 -27.30 -11.59 -1.69
C HIS A 17 -26.03 -12.44 -1.50
N GLY A 18 -24.86 -11.78 -1.61
CA GLY A 18 -23.55 -12.42 -1.46
C GLY A 18 -22.87 -12.86 -2.76
N LEU A 19 -23.52 -12.69 -3.92
CA LEU A 19 -22.87 -12.91 -5.21
C LEU A 19 -22.01 -11.71 -5.60
N ALA A 20 -20.75 -11.98 -5.98
CA ALA A 20 -19.87 -10.96 -6.50
C ALA A 20 -20.47 -10.36 -7.79
N PRO A 21 -20.27 -9.05 -8.07
CA PRO A 21 -20.83 -8.40 -9.27
C PRO A 21 -20.49 -9.12 -10.59
N VAL A 22 -19.34 -9.80 -10.65
CA VAL A 22 -18.92 -10.62 -11.80
C VAL A 22 -19.81 -11.85 -11.96
N LYS A 23 -20.13 -12.56 -10.87
CA LYS A 23 -20.98 -13.76 -10.93
C LYS A 23 -22.42 -13.43 -11.29
N CYS A 24 -22.92 -12.27 -10.85
CA CYS A 24 -24.22 -11.76 -11.30
C CYS A 24 -24.24 -11.48 -12.80
N ARG A 25 -23.16 -10.93 -13.37
CA ARG A 25 -23.04 -10.68 -14.82
C ARG A 25 -22.98 -11.98 -15.64
N GLU A 26 -22.21 -12.97 -15.18
CA GLU A 26 -22.17 -14.30 -15.81
C GLU A 26 -23.56 -14.95 -15.85
N LEU A 27 -24.25 -15.00 -14.70
CA LEU A 27 -25.58 -15.60 -14.61
C LEU A 27 -26.62 -14.84 -15.44
N ALA A 28 -26.51 -13.50 -15.51
CA ALA A 28 -27.38 -12.69 -16.36
C ALA A 28 -27.13 -12.95 -17.85
N PHE A 29 -25.88 -13.15 -18.25
CA PHE A 29 -25.53 -13.51 -19.63
C PHE A 29 -26.03 -14.92 -20.00
N GLU A 30 -25.78 -15.92 -19.14
CA GLU A 30 -26.26 -17.30 -19.33
C GLU A 30 -27.80 -17.36 -19.43
N TYR A 31 -28.49 -16.60 -18.59
CA TYR A 31 -29.95 -16.49 -18.64
C TYR A 31 -30.42 -15.83 -19.94
N ALA A 32 -29.75 -14.77 -20.39
CA ALA A 32 -30.09 -14.08 -21.63
C ALA A 32 -29.91 -14.99 -22.85
N GLU A 33 -28.81 -15.75 -22.93
CA GLU A 33 -28.60 -16.74 -24.00
C GLU A 33 -29.65 -17.85 -23.96
N LYS A 34 -29.92 -18.42 -22.78
CA LYS A 34 -30.89 -19.51 -22.61
C LYS A 34 -32.31 -19.11 -23.02
N ASN A 35 -32.65 -17.84 -22.89
CA ASN A 35 -33.99 -17.32 -23.19
C ASN A 35 -34.05 -16.47 -24.47
N ASN A 36 -32.99 -16.48 -25.31
CA ASN A 36 -32.90 -15.69 -26.55
C ASN A 36 -33.18 -14.18 -26.36
N VAL A 37 -32.77 -13.63 -25.20
CA VAL A 37 -32.89 -12.19 -24.93
C VAL A 37 -31.72 -11.47 -25.60
N PRO A 38 -31.95 -10.47 -26.47
CA PRO A 38 -30.87 -9.74 -27.12
C PRO A 38 -30.03 -8.98 -26.08
N VAL A 39 -28.72 -9.24 -26.05
CA VAL A 39 -27.76 -8.56 -25.18
C VAL A 39 -26.95 -7.52 -25.95
N PRO A 40 -26.54 -6.40 -25.33
CA PRO A 40 -25.74 -5.39 -26.03
C PRO A 40 -24.32 -5.91 -26.34
N ALA A 41 -23.69 -5.37 -27.38
CA ALA A 41 -22.38 -5.87 -27.88
C ALA A 41 -21.22 -5.81 -26.85
N ASN A 42 -21.37 -5.04 -25.78
CA ASN A 42 -20.42 -5.01 -24.67
C ASN A 42 -20.53 -6.21 -23.70
N TRP A 43 -21.54 -7.08 -23.87
CA TRP A 43 -21.71 -8.33 -23.11
C TRP A 43 -21.10 -9.55 -23.83
N THR A 44 -20.91 -9.48 -25.16
CA THR A 44 -20.25 -10.51 -25.96
C THR A 44 -18.74 -10.33 -26.05
N GLU A 45 -18.24 -9.15 -25.67
CA GLU A 45 -16.81 -8.94 -25.58
C GLU A 45 -16.27 -9.73 -24.39
N LYS A 46 -15.55 -10.80 -24.72
CA LYS A 46 -14.70 -11.56 -23.81
C LYS A 46 -13.53 -10.69 -23.32
N GLN A 47 -13.81 -9.50 -22.77
CA GLN A 47 -12.91 -8.68 -21.98
C GLN A 47 -12.99 -9.08 -20.50
N CYS A 48 -13.09 -10.38 -20.23
CA CYS A 48 -12.32 -10.92 -19.13
C CYS A 48 -10.87 -10.86 -19.63
N ALA A 49 -10.10 -9.87 -19.19
CA ALA A 49 -8.65 -10.06 -19.18
C ALA A 49 -8.44 -11.36 -18.41
N GLU A 50 -8.14 -12.46 -19.11
CA GLU A 50 -7.79 -13.73 -18.49
C GLU A 50 -6.78 -13.41 -17.39
N CYS A 51 -7.07 -13.83 -16.17
CA CYS A 51 -6.19 -13.63 -15.03
C CYS A 51 -4.87 -14.36 -15.33
N ALA A 52 -3.91 -13.64 -15.93
CA ALA A 52 -2.60 -14.16 -16.26
C ALA A 52 -1.75 -14.19 -14.99
N GLN A 53 -1.98 -15.21 -14.16
CA GLN A 53 -1.17 -15.48 -12.97
C GLN A 53 0.25 -15.94 -13.34
N GLU A 54 0.43 -16.41 -14.56
CA GLU A 54 1.68 -16.99 -15.04
C GLU A 54 2.82 -15.96 -15.08
N LEU A 55 3.95 -16.38 -14.52
CA LEU A 55 5.22 -15.68 -14.61
C LEU A 55 5.97 -16.19 -15.84
N ILE A 56 6.42 -15.28 -16.68
CA ILE A 56 7.11 -15.59 -17.93
C ILE A 56 8.60 -15.38 -17.70
N GLU A 57 9.33 -16.49 -17.60
CA GLU A 57 10.78 -16.45 -17.43
C GLU A 57 11.53 -16.10 -18.71
N ASN A 58 12.69 -15.49 -18.50
CA ASN A 58 13.63 -15.05 -19.54
C ASN A 58 12.98 -14.15 -20.60
N VAL A 59 12.02 -13.32 -20.20
CA VAL A 59 11.31 -12.38 -21.07
C VAL A 59 11.22 -11.02 -20.40
N ASP A 60 11.55 -9.98 -21.16
CA ASP A 60 11.38 -8.57 -20.79
C ASP A 60 10.18 -7.96 -21.53
N PHE A 61 9.46 -7.06 -20.84
CA PHE A 61 8.46 -6.17 -21.43
C PHE A 61 9.07 -4.77 -21.55
N PRO A 62 9.81 -4.46 -22.64
CA PRO A 62 10.61 -3.26 -22.72
C PRO A 62 9.78 -1.96 -22.71
N GLY A 63 10.31 -0.95 -22.03
CA GLY A 63 9.75 0.39 -21.95
C GLY A 63 8.49 0.49 -21.07
N THR A 64 7.86 1.67 -21.11
CA THR A 64 6.61 1.98 -20.37
C THR A 64 6.71 1.84 -18.85
N ASP A 65 7.93 1.99 -18.33
CA ASP A 65 8.23 2.01 -16.91
C ASP A 65 7.59 3.22 -16.24
N ILE A 66 6.77 2.98 -15.23
CA ILE A 66 6.20 4.04 -14.38
C ILE A 66 7.04 4.26 -13.13
N LYS A 67 7.63 3.19 -12.58
CA LYS A 67 8.46 3.21 -11.38
C LYS A 67 9.25 1.91 -11.27
N PHE A 68 10.44 1.96 -10.67
CA PHE A 68 11.13 0.76 -10.21
C PHE A 68 11.13 0.69 -8.68
N LEU A 69 11.08 -0.53 -8.16
CA LEU A 69 11.16 -0.88 -6.75
C LEU A 69 12.14 -2.03 -6.59
N TYR A 70 12.57 -2.32 -5.37
CA TYR A 70 13.30 -3.55 -5.09
C TYR A 70 12.31 -4.67 -4.78
N SER A 71 12.65 -5.88 -5.21
CA SER A 71 11.89 -7.08 -4.92
C SER A 71 12.84 -8.27 -4.81
N PRO A 72 12.68 -9.18 -3.83
CA PRO A 72 13.57 -10.32 -3.71
C PRO A 72 13.27 -11.40 -4.75
N ASP A 73 12.03 -11.46 -5.25
CA ASP A 73 11.63 -12.38 -6.31
C ASP A 73 10.50 -11.80 -7.22
N ALA A 74 10.12 -12.58 -8.24
CA ALA A 74 9.10 -12.21 -9.21
C ALA A 74 7.68 -12.21 -8.63
N ARG A 75 7.38 -13.04 -7.61
CA ARG A 75 6.05 -13.09 -6.97
C ARG A 75 5.82 -11.86 -6.11
N HIS A 76 6.81 -11.46 -5.32
CA HIS A 76 6.77 -10.20 -4.60
C HIS A 76 6.70 -9.00 -5.56
N CYS A 77 7.38 -9.05 -6.72
CA CYS A 77 7.26 -8.00 -7.74
C CYS A 77 5.84 -7.93 -8.35
N GLN A 78 5.21 -9.09 -8.58
CA GLN A 78 3.81 -9.17 -8.99
C GLN A 78 2.86 -8.57 -7.96
N GLN A 79 3.10 -8.81 -6.66
CA GLN A 79 2.34 -8.18 -5.58
C GLN A 79 2.51 -6.66 -5.64
N LEU A 80 3.75 -6.14 -5.73
CA LEU A 80 4.00 -4.70 -5.86
C LEU A 80 3.25 -4.09 -7.05
N CYS A 81 3.20 -4.78 -8.20
CA CYS A 81 2.43 -4.32 -9.37
C CYS A 81 0.91 -4.41 -9.16
N THR A 82 0.45 -5.46 -8.49
CA THR A 82 -0.98 -5.60 -8.12
C THR A 82 -1.41 -4.47 -7.20
N GLU A 83 -0.53 -4.06 -6.31
CA GLU A 83 -0.79 -3.04 -5.32
C GLU A 83 -0.70 -1.62 -5.88
N HIS A 84 0.20 -1.37 -6.85
CA HIS A 84 0.38 -0.05 -7.44
C HIS A 84 -0.77 0.34 -8.37
N PRO A 85 -1.50 1.46 -8.16
CA PRO A 85 -2.77 1.77 -8.84
C PRO A 85 -2.68 1.76 -10.37
N SER A 86 -1.60 2.31 -10.94
CA SER A 86 -1.43 2.37 -12.40
C SER A 86 -0.73 1.17 -13.03
N CYS A 87 -0.17 0.23 -12.25
CA CYS A 87 0.62 -0.87 -12.82
C CYS A 87 -0.29 -1.95 -13.42
N LEU A 88 0.06 -2.39 -14.64
CA LEU A 88 -0.66 -3.43 -15.38
C LEU A 88 0.16 -4.71 -15.53
N PHE A 89 1.48 -4.55 -15.70
CA PHE A 89 2.44 -5.64 -15.82
C PHE A 89 3.80 -5.18 -15.31
N PHE A 90 4.73 -6.12 -15.15
CA PHE A 90 6.04 -5.84 -14.59
C PHE A 90 7.13 -6.67 -15.26
N SER A 91 8.38 -6.24 -15.08
CA SER A 91 9.57 -7.03 -15.40
C SER A 91 10.54 -6.99 -14.22
N PHE A 92 10.90 -8.17 -13.73
CA PHE A 92 11.76 -8.38 -12.57
C PHE A 92 13.14 -8.89 -13.00
N LEU A 93 14.20 -8.19 -12.60
CA LEU A 93 15.58 -8.62 -12.83
C LEU A 93 16.00 -9.55 -11.69
N ARG A 94 16.15 -10.84 -12.01
CA ARG A 94 16.48 -11.88 -11.04
C ARG A 94 17.91 -11.78 -10.50
N HIS A 95 18.21 -12.60 -9.50
CA HIS A 95 19.56 -12.71 -8.94
C HIS A 95 20.59 -13.22 -9.97
N ASP A 96 20.17 -13.98 -10.98
CA ASP A 96 21.02 -14.53 -12.05
C ASP A 96 21.14 -13.60 -13.28
N TYR A 97 20.58 -12.38 -13.21
CA TYR A 97 20.77 -11.37 -14.25
C TYR A 97 22.24 -10.89 -14.27
N THR A 98 22.87 -10.93 -15.44
CA THR A 98 24.33 -10.73 -15.61
C THR A 98 24.70 -9.52 -16.47
N ARG A 99 23.75 -8.82 -17.09
CA ARG A 99 24.09 -7.71 -18.01
C ARG A 99 24.62 -6.48 -17.28
N ASP A 100 24.19 -6.25 -16.05
CA ASP A 100 24.66 -5.16 -15.18
C ASP A 100 24.27 -5.43 -13.70
N ASN A 101 24.38 -4.40 -12.85
CA ASN A 101 24.18 -4.46 -11.40
C ASN A 101 22.73 -4.23 -10.93
N ARG A 102 21.74 -4.19 -11.83
CA ARG A 102 20.32 -3.96 -11.50
C ARG A 102 19.58 -5.21 -11.02
N ASN A 103 20.30 -6.19 -10.47
CA ASN A 103 19.66 -7.34 -9.83
C ASN A 103 18.63 -6.84 -8.79
N PHE A 104 17.53 -7.58 -8.67
CA PHE A 104 16.41 -7.30 -7.76
C PHE A 104 15.53 -6.11 -8.14
N TYR A 105 15.74 -5.49 -9.30
CA TYR A 105 14.88 -4.40 -9.77
C TYR A 105 13.55 -4.98 -10.27
N CYS A 106 12.47 -4.48 -9.69
CA CYS A 106 11.09 -4.72 -10.10
C CYS A 106 10.59 -3.47 -10.83
N TYR A 107 10.55 -3.54 -12.15
CA TYR A 107 10.01 -2.47 -12.98
C TYR A 107 8.51 -2.62 -13.11
N LEU A 108 7.77 -1.67 -12.55
CA LEU A 108 6.32 -1.54 -12.69
C LEU A 108 6.03 -0.79 -13.99
N LYS A 109 5.08 -1.29 -14.79
CA LYS A 109 4.83 -0.79 -16.14
C LYS A 109 3.34 -0.60 -16.42
N SER A 110 3.03 0.33 -17.31
CA SER A 110 1.66 0.65 -17.71
C SER A 110 1.59 1.20 -19.13
N THR A 111 0.56 0.81 -19.87
CA THR A 111 0.34 1.22 -21.27
C THR A 111 -1.11 1.60 -21.51
N PRO A 112 -1.41 2.60 -22.36
CA PRO A 112 -2.78 2.90 -22.78
C PRO A 112 -3.49 1.72 -23.46
N SER A 113 -2.75 0.87 -24.18
CA SER A 113 -3.24 -0.35 -24.84
C SER A 113 -3.56 -1.50 -23.89
N LEU A 114 -3.37 -1.31 -22.58
CA LEU A 114 -3.52 -2.31 -21.52
C LEU A 114 -2.64 -3.57 -21.63
N LYS A 115 -1.77 -3.64 -22.64
CA LYS A 115 -0.94 -4.81 -22.95
C LYS A 115 0.49 -4.37 -23.31
N PRO A 116 1.51 -5.18 -22.99
CA PRO A 116 2.88 -4.89 -23.36
C PRO A 116 3.03 -4.81 -24.89
N LYS A 117 3.74 -3.80 -25.38
CA LYS A 117 3.92 -3.56 -26.82
C LYS A 117 4.75 -4.63 -27.50
N VAL A 118 5.78 -5.12 -26.82
CA VAL A 118 6.76 -6.09 -27.30
C VAL A 118 7.10 -7.05 -26.17
N ARG A 119 7.46 -8.30 -26.51
CA ARG A 119 8.04 -9.28 -25.60
C ARG A 119 9.41 -9.67 -26.12
N THR A 120 10.46 -9.43 -25.35
CA THR A 120 11.83 -9.68 -25.80
C THR A 120 12.48 -10.77 -24.95
N PRO A 121 13.02 -11.85 -25.55
CA PRO A 121 13.77 -12.85 -24.80
C PRO A 121 15.02 -12.26 -24.16
N VAL A 122 15.09 -12.26 -22.82
CA VAL A 122 16.24 -11.77 -22.04
C VAL A 122 16.47 -12.68 -20.84
N ARG A 123 17.58 -13.41 -20.84
CA ARG A 123 17.96 -14.29 -19.72
C ARG A 123 18.10 -13.51 -18.41
N GLY A 124 17.58 -14.06 -17.32
CA GLY A 124 17.64 -13.45 -15.99
C GLY A 124 16.57 -12.39 -15.72
N ILE A 125 15.58 -12.24 -16.61
CA ILE A 125 14.40 -11.39 -16.39
C ILE A 125 13.15 -12.25 -16.34
N THR A 126 12.31 -12.07 -15.33
CA THR A 126 10.98 -12.67 -15.26
C THR A 126 9.93 -11.58 -15.34
N SER A 127 8.98 -11.68 -16.27
CA SER A 127 7.88 -10.72 -16.42
C SER A 127 6.54 -11.34 -16.07
N GLY A 128 5.54 -10.51 -15.79
CA GLY A 128 4.20 -10.98 -15.45
C GLY A 128 3.17 -9.86 -15.41
N PHE A 129 1.92 -10.20 -15.10
CA PHE A 129 0.80 -9.26 -15.07
C PHE A 129 0.32 -8.99 -13.64
N SER A 130 -0.29 -7.82 -13.46
CA SER A 130 -0.99 -7.41 -12.25
C SER A 130 -2.21 -8.32 -12.01
N LEU A 131 -2.49 -8.66 -10.75
CA LEU A 131 -3.59 -9.54 -10.39
C LEU A 131 -4.89 -8.80 -10.03
N LYS A 132 -4.97 -7.48 -10.28
CA LYS A 132 -6.15 -6.65 -9.92
C LYS A 132 -7.48 -7.14 -10.50
N ASN A 133 -7.44 -7.74 -11.68
CA ASN A 133 -8.64 -8.22 -12.38
C ASN A 133 -8.93 -9.70 -12.11
N CYS A 134 -8.15 -10.35 -11.25
CA CYS A 134 -8.35 -11.73 -10.89
C CYS A 134 -9.50 -11.85 -9.87
N PRO A 135 -10.50 -12.72 -10.10
CA PRO A 135 -11.55 -12.96 -9.12
C PRO A 135 -10.92 -13.40 -7.79
N SER A 136 -11.44 -12.83 -6.70
CA SER A 136 -10.94 -12.88 -5.34
C SER A 136 -10.84 -14.30 -4.78
N LYS A 137 -9.79 -15.02 -5.18
CA LYS A 137 -9.16 -16.14 -4.46
C LYS A 137 -7.66 -15.91 -4.42
N LEU A 138 -7.24 -14.70 -4.06
CA LEU A 138 -5.89 -14.51 -3.56
C LEU A 138 -5.94 -14.79 -2.07
N GLU A 139 -5.80 -16.07 -1.71
CA GLU A 139 -5.17 -16.39 -0.43
C GLU A 139 -3.91 -15.53 -0.37
N GLN A 140 -3.76 -14.72 0.68
CA GLN A 140 -2.57 -13.89 0.84
C GLN A 140 -1.36 -14.82 0.69
N PRO A 141 -0.46 -14.58 -0.28
CA PRO A 141 0.66 -15.49 -0.44
C PRO A 141 1.46 -15.43 0.84
N CYS A 142 1.49 -16.53 1.60
CA CYS A 142 2.38 -16.67 2.74
C CYS A 142 3.79 -16.44 2.20
N GLN A 143 4.39 -15.28 2.50
CA GLN A 143 5.78 -14.96 2.14
C GLN A 143 6.71 -15.69 3.11
N SER A 144 6.62 -17.02 3.15
CA SER A 144 7.45 -17.89 4.00
C SER A 144 8.84 -18.16 3.42
N GLN A 145 9.12 -17.64 2.22
CA GLN A 145 10.39 -17.82 1.54
C GLN A 145 11.52 -17.13 2.31
N LEU A 146 12.59 -17.87 2.57
CA LEU A 146 13.86 -17.33 3.04
C LEU A 146 14.79 -17.08 1.83
N TYR A 147 15.48 -15.95 1.85
CA TYR A 147 16.40 -15.51 0.80
C TYR A 147 17.84 -15.65 1.31
N GLN A 148 18.47 -16.76 0.92
CA GLN A 148 19.85 -17.09 1.29
C GLN A 148 20.85 -16.23 0.54
N ASN A 149 21.90 -15.79 1.24
CA ASN A 149 22.95 -14.90 0.73
C ASN A 149 22.40 -13.57 0.16
N VAL A 150 21.34 -13.07 0.79
CA VAL A 150 20.66 -11.84 0.41
C VAL A 150 20.42 -11.02 1.67
N ASP A 151 20.85 -9.76 1.63
CA ASP A 151 20.56 -8.76 2.65
C ASP A 151 19.54 -7.73 2.13
N PHE A 152 18.69 -7.28 3.03
CA PHE A 152 17.76 -6.16 2.85
C PHE A 152 18.29 -4.95 3.65
N PRO A 153 19.39 -4.30 3.22
CA PRO A 153 20.06 -3.28 4.01
C PRO A 153 19.17 -2.11 4.43
N GLY A 154 19.37 -1.66 5.67
CA GLY A 154 18.67 -0.52 6.25
C GLY A 154 17.29 -0.88 6.82
N ALA A 155 16.57 0.18 7.25
CA ALA A 155 15.27 0.09 7.93
C ALA A 155 15.30 -0.73 9.24
N ASP A 156 16.48 -0.98 9.79
CA ASP A 156 16.70 -1.66 11.06
C ASP A 156 16.20 -0.78 12.21
N TYR A 157 15.33 -1.32 13.06
CA TYR A 157 14.88 -0.61 14.28
C TYR A 157 15.22 -1.39 15.56
N LYS A 158 15.52 -2.68 15.44
CA LYS A 158 15.92 -3.53 16.57
C LYS A 158 16.90 -4.59 16.10
N SER A 159 17.91 -4.89 16.93
CA SER A 159 18.81 -6.02 16.70
C SER A 159 19.15 -6.76 17.98
N PHE A 160 19.37 -8.07 17.87
CA PHE A 160 19.73 -8.95 18.98
C PHE A 160 20.45 -10.20 18.46
N PHE A 161 21.13 -10.93 19.34
CA PHE A 161 21.76 -12.20 18.98
C PHE A 161 20.77 -13.36 19.09
N THR A 162 20.84 -14.28 18.14
CA THR A 162 20.05 -15.51 18.12
C THR A 162 20.81 -16.63 17.41
N SER A 163 20.55 -17.89 17.78
CA SER A 163 21.27 -19.04 17.23
C SER A 163 20.79 -19.47 15.85
N SER A 164 19.60 -19.04 15.40
CA SER A 164 19.01 -19.53 14.15
C SER A 164 18.14 -18.50 13.42
N VAL A 165 17.96 -18.71 12.12
CA VAL A 165 17.12 -17.86 11.26
C VAL A 165 15.63 -18.03 11.58
N GLU A 166 15.21 -19.23 11.97
CA GLU A 166 13.84 -19.56 12.35
C GLU A 166 13.42 -18.75 13.58
N GLU A 167 14.32 -18.62 14.57
CA GLU A 167 14.07 -17.82 15.76
C GLU A 167 14.00 -16.32 15.42
N CYS A 168 14.88 -15.84 14.52
CA CYS A 168 14.81 -14.45 14.02
C CYS A 168 13.46 -14.16 13.33
N GLN A 169 13.00 -15.07 12.45
CA GLN A 169 11.71 -14.96 11.77
C GLN A 169 10.53 -15.02 12.74
N ARG A 170 10.60 -15.88 13.76
CA ARG A 170 9.57 -16.01 14.79
C ARG A 170 9.42 -14.72 15.59
N VAL A 171 10.54 -14.12 16.01
CA VAL A 171 10.52 -12.83 16.73
C VAL A 171 9.99 -11.72 15.82
N CYS A 172 10.42 -11.65 14.56
CA CYS A 172 9.85 -10.71 13.58
C CYS A 172 8.33 -10.90 13.43
N THR A 173 7.87 -12.14 13.31
CA THR A 173 6.44 -12.47 13.16
C THR A 173 5.60 -12.09 14.38
N GLN A 174 6.20 -12.06 15.57
CA GLN A 174 5.53 -11.68 16.81
C GLN A 174 5.57 -10.17 17.08
N ASP A 175 6.55 -9.46 16.53
CA ASP A 175 6.65 -8.02 16.65
C ASP A 175 5.67 -7.33 15.67
N PRO A 176 4.71 -6.53 16.16
CA PRO A 176 3.68 -5.93 15.31
C PRO A 176 4.23 -4.98 14.26
N HIS A 177 5.45 -4.49 14.43
CA HIS A 177 6.06 -3.55 13.48
C HIS A 177 7.11 -4.20 12.57
N CYS A 178 7.50 -5.46 12.80
CA CYS A 178 8.47 -6.10 11.93
C CYS A 178 7.80 -6.56 10.63
N ARG A 179 8.29 -6.07 9.50
CA ARG A 179 7.81 -6.49 8.17
C ARG A 179 8.75 -7.51 7.53
N PHE A 180 10.05 -7.33 7.72
CA PHE A 180 11.09 -8.24 7.24
C PHE A 180 12.26 -8.24 8.22
N PHE A 181 13.15 -9.21 8.06
CA PHE A 181 14.33 -9.36 8.90
C PHE A 181 15.55 -9.73 8.05
N ALA A 182 16.73 -9.51 8.60
CA ALA A 182 17.98 -10.10 8.12
C ALA A 182 18.70 -10.80 9.28
N PHE A 183 19.07 -12.05 9.06
CA PHE A 183 19.87 -12.86 9.98
C PHE A 183 21.27 -13.06 9.41
N ILE A 184 22.28 -12.72 10.19
CA ILE A 184 23.68 -12.92 9.83
C ILE A 184 24.16 -14.24 10.44
N ASN A 185 24.59 -15.17 9.60
CA ASN A 185 25.01 -16.49 10.03
C ASN A 185 26.49 -16.55 10.45
N GLY A 186 26.95 -17.74 10.86
CA GLY A 186 28.31 -17.95 11.34
C GLY A 186 29.42 -17.85 10.28
N VAL A 187 29.10 -17.85 8.99
CA VAL A 187 30.11 -17.76 7.91
C VAL A 187 30.37 -16.31 7.47
N PHE A 188 29.67 -15.34 8.06
CA PHE A 188 29.85 -13.93 7.73
C PHE A 188 31.25 -13.41 8.08
N THR A 189 31.78 -12.51 7.26
CA THR A 189 33.17 -12.03 7.35
C THR A 189 33.42 -11.23 8.64
N ALA A 190 32.52 -10.34 9.00
CA ALA A 190 32.60 -9.56 10.24
C ALA A 190 32.17 -10.40 11.45
N GLU A 191 33.14 -10.83 12.26
CA GLU A 191 32.90 -11.78 13.36
C GLU A 191 31.96 -11.24 14.44
N ASN A 192 32.05 -9.93 14.72
CA ASN A 192 31.25 -9.24 15.73
C ASN A 192 29.77 -9.10 15.35
N THR A 193 29.40 -9.34 14.09
CA THR A 193 28.01 -9.30 13.61
C THR A 193 27.42 -10.69 13.37
N ARG A 194 28.19 -11.77 13.53
CA ARG A 194 27.70 -13.14 13.39
C ARG A 194 26.57 -13.42 14.38
N TYR A 195 25.62 -14.27 13.98
CA TYR A 195 24.45 -14.67 14.77
C TYR A 195 23.54 -13.51 15.18
N ARG A 196 23.58 -12.40 14.44
CA ARG A 196 22.78 -11.21 14.73
C ARG A 196 21.53 -11.19 13.87
N CYS A 197 20.39 -11.01 14.51
CA CYS A 197 19.10 -10.77 13.88
C CYS A 197 18.81 -9.28 13.88
N PHE A 198 18.40 -8.77 12.73
CA PHE A 198 17.96 -7.40 12.54
C PHE A 198 16.49 -7.39 12.13
N LEU A 199 15.64 -6.77 12.96
CA LEU A 199 14.23 -6.55 12.64
C LEU A 199 14.09 -5.22 11.91
N LYS A 200 13.32 -5.26 10.82
CA LYS A 200 13.20 -4.15 9.89
C LYS A 200 11.74 -3.80 9.62
N HIS A 201 11.46 -2.52 9.44
CA HIS A 201 10.12 -1.96 9.29
C HIS A 201 9.88 -1.32 7.90
N SER A 202 8.64 -1.37 7.41
CA SER A 202 8.14 -0.63 6.24
C SER A 202 6.62 -0.39 6.36
N TRP A 203 6.13 0.77 5.89
CA TRP A 203 4.78 1.25 6.18
C TRP A 203 3.63 0.57 5.41
N SER A 204 3.79 0.11 4.15
CA SER A 204 2.68 -0.60 3.47
C SER A 204 3.15 -1.49 2.33
N VAL A 205 2.64 -2.74 2.34
CA VAL A 205 3.21 -3.93 1.66
C VAL A 205 4.65 -4.14 2.17
N PRO A 206 5.21 -5.37 2.26
CA PRO A 206 6.59 -5.52 2.67
C PRO A 206 7.55 -5.06 1.56
N ARG A 207 7.42 -3.79 1.12
CA ARG A 207 8.35 -3.13 0.23
C ARG A 207 9.71 -3.23 0.88
N THR A 208 10.53 -4.06 0.28
CA THR A 208 11.90 -4.23 0.66
C THR A 208 12.66 -2.94 0.39
N PRO A 209 13.66 -2.61 1.23
CA PRO A 209 14.58 -1.54 0.97
C PRO A 209 15.46 -1.93 -0.22
N VAL A 210 16.65 -1.32 -0.34
CA VAL A 210 17.64 -1.86 -1.28
C VAL A 210 17.86 -3.34 -0.96
N ILE A 211 17.97 -4.20 -1.97
CA ILE A 211 18.31 -5.62 -1.82
C ILE A 211 19.68 -5.84 -2.42
N LYS A 212 20.55 -6.56 -1.71
CA LYS A 212 21.91 -6.87 -2.15
C LYS A 212 22.21 -8.35 -1.98
N LYS A 213 23.06 -8.88 -2.88
CA LYS A 213 23.72 -10.17 -2.67
C LYS A 213 24.74 -9.99 -1.56
N GLU A 214 24.66 -10.81 -0.52
CA GLU A 214 25.51 -10.68 0.65
C GLU A 214 25.72 -12.07 1.27
N ILE A 215 26.92 -12.62 1.15
CA ILE A 215 27.20 -14.00 1.57
C ILE A 215 27.13 -14.09 3.09
N GLY A 216 26.35 -15.05 3.59
CA GLY A 216 26.15 -15.23 5.02
C GLY A 216 24.99 -14.42 5.62
N ALA A 217 24.34 -13.56 4.84
CA ALA A 217 23.08 -12.93 5.22
C ALA A 217 21.88 -13.77 4.73
N VAL A 218 20.86 -13.92 5.58
CA VAL A 218 19.60 -14.57 5.23
C VAL A 218 18.46 -13.63 5.56
N SER A 219 17.74 -13.17 4.54
CA SER A 219 16.59 -12.28 4.73
C SER A 219 15.27 -13.01 4.56
N GLY A 220 14.21 -12.48 5.14
CA GLY A 220 12.86 -13.03 5.02
C GLY A 220 11.79 -12.07 5.50
N PHE A 221 10.53 -12.42 5.28
CA PHE A 221 9.38 -11.63 5.67
C PHE A 221 8.73 -12.15 6.96
N SER A 222 8.02 -11.26 7.65
CA SER A 222 7.10 -11.65 8.71
C SER A 222 5.98 -12.51 8.14
N HIS A 223 5.60 -13.59 8.83
CA HIS A 223 4.44 -14.40 8.42
C HIS A 223 3.09 -13.72 8.70
N LYS A 224 3.06 -12.62 9.48
CA LYS A 224 1.87 -11.82 9.70
C LYS A 224 1.90 -10.60 8.78
N LEU A 225 1.32 -10.73 7.60
CA LEU A 225 1.14 -9.60 6.66
C LEU A 225 -0.01 -8.68 7.08
N GLN A 226 -1.02 -9.21 7.77
CA GLN A 226 -2.09 -8.43 8.40
C GLN A 226 -1.85 -8.31 9.91
N MET A 227 -1.74 -7.08 10.38
CA MET A 227 -1.66 -6.79 11.81
C MET A 227 -3.04 -7.00 12.44
N THR A 228 -3.15 -7.97 13.33
CA THR A 228 -4.20 -7.95 14.35
C THR A 228 -3.63 -7.25 15.58
N GLN A 229 -3.72 -5.92 15.62
CA GLN A 229 -3.45 -5.18 16.83
C GLN A 229 -4.58 -5.43 17.84
N TYR A 230 -4.44 -6.48 18.65
CA TYR A 230 -5.23 -6.64 19.87
C TYR A 230 -4.61 -5.76 20.97
N PHE A 231 -4.85 -4.46 20.89
CA PHE A 231 -4.58 -3.56 22.00
C PHE A 231 -5.91 -3.33 22.74
N GLY A 232 -5.99 -3.75 24.00
CA GLY A 232 -7.23 -3.67 24.79
C GLY A 232 -7.58 -2.25 25.29
N THR A 233 -6.71 -1.25 25.07
CA THR A 233 -6.89 0.13 25.57
C THR A 233 -6.54 1.15 24.49
N VAL A 234 -7.46 2.08 24.25
CA VAL A 234 -7.28 3.24 23.38
C VAL A 234 -6.52 4.33 24.14
N CYS A 235 -5.46 4.87 23.55
CA CYS A 235 -4.73 6.01 24.09
C CYS A 235 -4.99 7.27 23.29
N GLN A 236 -5.14 8.39 24.00
CA GLN A 236 -5.07 9.70 23.39
C GLN A 236 -3.61 10.13 23.25
N GLY A 237 -3.22 10.49 22.03
CA GLY A 237 -1.92 11.06 21.76
C GLY A 237 -1.75 12.45 22.39
N LYS A 238 -0.53 12.80 22.80
CA LYS A 238 -0.20 14.13 23.32
C LYS A 238 0.38 15.00 22.20
N LEU A 239 -0.28 16.13 21.92
CA LEU A 239 0.19 17.15 20.99
C LEU A 239 0.70 18.40 21.73
N PHE A 240 1.77 18.96 21.22
CA PHE A 240 2.39 20.21 21.66
C PHE A 240 2.13 21.28 20.59
N LEU A 241 1.09 22.09 20.81
CA LEU A 241 0.74 23.19 19.92
C LEU A 241 1.83 24.26 19.91
N ASN A 242 2.01 24.94 18.76
CA ASN A 242 2.95 26.03 18.57
C ASN A 242 4.39 25.70 19.03
N THR A 243 4.78 24.44 18.86
CA THR A 243 6.02 23.86 19.37
C THR A 243 6.70 23.07 18.26
N ASP A 244 7.97 23.36 18.04
CA ASP A 244 8.86 22.57 17.19
C ASP A 244 9.85 21.78 18.05
N ILE A 245 10.23 20.59 17.59
CA ILE A 245 11.30 19.77 18.17
C ILE A 245 12.37 19.66 17.08
N PRO A 246 13.44 20.48 17.10
CA PRO A 246 14.40 20.55 16.00
C PRO A 246 15.36 19.35 15.97
N GLY A 247 15.82 19.01 14.76
CA GLY A 247 16.85 18.01 14.51
C GLY A 247 16.38 16.56 14.62
N HIS A 248 17.30 15.60 14.49
CA HIS A 248 17.04 14.15 14.55
C HIS A 248 15.98 13.63 13.57
N ASP A 249 15.79 14.31 12.44
CA ASP A 249 14.88 13.90 11.36
C ASP A 249 15.34 12.55 10.77
N ILE A 250 14.49 11.54 10.90
CA ILE A 250 14.68 10.21 10.28
C ILE A 250 13.81 10.04 9.04
N ASP A 251 12.76 10.86 8.90
CA ASP A 251 11.93 10.88 7.70
C ASP A 251 11.18 12.21 7.54
N LYS A 252 10.80 12.53 6.31
CA LYS A 252 10.01 13.71 5.96
C LYS A 252 8.99 13.35 4.89
N LEU A 253 7.72 13.56 5.22
CA LEU A 253 6.59 13.20 4.34
C LEU A 253 5.41 14.15 4.52
N PRO A 254 4.54 14.32 3.51
CA PRO A 254 3.33 15.11 3.67
C PRO A 254 2.35 14.47 4.66
N ALA A 255 1.69 15.28 5.49
CA ALA A 255 0.58 14.86 6.32
C ALA A 255 -0.55 15.88 6.25
N ALA A 256 -1.79 15.40 6.41
CA ALA A 256 -2.96 16.26 6.34
C ALA A 256 -3.21 17.05 7.63
N SER A 257 -2.71 16.54 8.76
CA SER A 257 -2.81 17.15 10.09
C SER A 257 -1.72 16.65 11.03
N ALA A 258 -1.66 17.22 12.24
CA ALA A 258 -0.73 16.78 13.28
C ALA A 258 -1.06 15.37 13.79
N GLU A 259 -2.34 15.02 13.85
CA GLU A 259 -2.84 13.70 14.23
C GLU A 259 -2.47 12.65 13.17
N HIS A 260 -2.61 12.99 11.88
CA HIS A 260 -2.10 12.11 10.82
C HIS A 260 -0.57 11.95 10.91
N CYS A 261 0.17 13.02 11.23
CA CYS A 261 1.62 12.92 11.47
C CYS A 261 1.96 12.03 12.68
N GLN A 262 1.15 12.07 13.74
CA GLN A 262 1.27 11.18 14.89
C GLN A 262 1.01 9.72 14.52
N ALA A 263 0.03 9.45 13.66
CA ALA A 263 -0.22 8.10 13.16
C ALA A 263 0.98 7.57 12.38
N LEU A 264 1.55 8.40 11.48
CA LEU A 264 2.76 8.06 10.72
C LEU A 264 3.97 7.78 11.62
N CYS A 265 4.13 8.54 12.69
CA CYS A 265 5.17 8.31 13.70
C CYS A 265 4.90 7.04 14.52
N THR A 266 3.65 6.77 14.88
CA THR A 266 3.27 5.59 15.67
C THR A 266 3.48 4.30 14.89
N ASP A 267 3.19 4.30 13.58
CA ASP A 267 3.48 3.13 12.76
C ASP A 267 4.99 2.92 12.51
N LYS A 268 5.83 3.95 12.67
CA LYS A 268 7.30 3.84 12.50
C LYS A 268 8.00 3.58 13.84
N PRO A 269 8.53 2.37 14.11
CA PRO A 269 9.08 2.02 15.44
C PRO A 269 10.29 2.85 15.87
N SER A 270 11.07 3.33 14.90
CA SER A 270 12.23 4.18 15.16
C SER A 270 11.86 5.64 15.44
N CYS A 271 10.60 6.04 15.23
CA CYS A 271 10.12 7.37 15.54
C CYS A 271 9.87 7.50 17.05
N THR A 272 10.51 8.47 17.69
CA THR A 272 10.36 8.78 19.12
C THR A 272 9.50 10.02 19.35
N TYR A 273 9.44 10.93 18.38
CA TYR A 273 8.62 12.14 18.38
C TYR A 273 8.52 12.70 16.96
N PHE A 274 7.62 13.65 16.74
CA PHE A 274 7.44 14.28 15.43
C PHE A 274 7.20 15.80 15.55
N SER A 275 7.38 16.50 14.44
CA SER A 275 6.92 17.90 14.28
C SER A 275 6.17 18.03 12.96
N TYR A 276 4.96 18.55 13.01
CA TYR A 276 4.12 18.82 11.86
C TYR A 276 4.07 20.33 11.59
N ASN A 277 4.40 20.74 10.38
CA ASN A 277 4.30 22.12 9.93
C ASN A 277 3.00 22.31 9.14
N ARG A 278 2.07 23.10 9.67
CA ARG A 278 0.77 23.36 9.03
C ARG A 278 0.82 24.33 7.85
N GLY A 279 1.95 25.01 7.66
CA GLY A 279 2.16 25.95 6.56
C GLY A 279 2.36 25.24 5.22
N ASP A 280 3.12 24.15 5.23
CA ASP A 280 3.52 23.38 4.05
C ASP A 280 3.07 21.90 4.07
N PHE A 281 2.28 21.52 5.08
CA PHE A 281 1.77 20.18 5.31
C PHE A 281 2.87 19.12 5.50
N GLN A 282 4.06 19.51 5.97
CA GLN A 282 5.16 18.58 6.18
C GLN A 282 5.14 17.96 7.58
N CYS A 283 5.22 16.64 7.63
CA CYS A 283 5.44 15.84 8.82
C CYS A 283 6.91 15.42 8.88
N TYR A 284 7.57 15.80 9.96
CA TYR A 284 8.96 15.45 10.25
C TYR A 284 8.98 14.40 11.33
N LEU A 285 9.32 13.16 10.96
CA LEU A 285 9.46 12.05 11.90
C LEU A 285 10.87 12.04 12.43
N LYS A 286 11.01 11.92 13.76
CA LYS A 286 12.29 12.11 14.43
C LYS A 286 12.61 10.94 15.36
N GLY A 287 13.90 10.65 15.50
CA GLY A 287 14.40 9.51 16.26
C GLY A 287 15.56 9.87 17.18
N ASN A 288 15.28 10.08 18.46
CA ASN A 288 16.26 10.16 19.53
C ASN A 288 15.59 9.75 20.87
N PRO A 289 15.92 8.58 21.44
CA PRO A 289 15.31 8.13 22.69
C PRO A 289 15.89 8.84 23.93
N SER A 290 17.02 9.53 23.81
CA SER A 290 17.77 10.08 24.94
C SER A 290 17.51 11.57 25.17
N VAL A 291 17.25 12.33 24.10
CA VAL A 291 17.14 13.79 24.16
C VAL A 291 15.94 14.25 23.33
N MET A 292 15.11 15.10 23.92
CA MET A 292 14.03 15.81 23.26
C MET A 292 14.04 17.27 23.74
N VAL A 293 14.38 18.20 22.84
CA VAL A 293 14.43 19.64 23.11
C VAL A 293 13.31 20.31 22.35
N THR A 294 12.51 21.13 23.02
CA THR A 294 11.41 21.87 22.41
C THR A 294 11.80 23.33 22.19
N SER A 295 11.24 23.92 21.15
CA SER A 295 11.35 25.35 20.84
C SER A 295 9.97 25.90 20.44
N THR A 296 9.73 27.17 20.73
CA THR A 296 8.47 27.83 20.33
C THR A 296 8.47 28.06 18.83
N ASN A 297 7.43 27.58 18.15
CA ASN A 297 7.23 27.83 16.73
C ASN A 297 5.74 27.83 16.43
N VAL A 298 5.21 29.02 16.11
CA VAL A 298 3.77 29.20 15.93
C VAL A 298 3.17 28.37 14.80
N VAL A 299 3.92 27.93 13.78
CA VAL A 299 3.36 27.12 12.67
C VAL A 299 3.54 25.62 12.87
N ALA A 300 4.27 25.21 13.92
CA ALA A 300 4.55 23.82 14.20
C ALA A 300 3.62 23.27 15.29
N THR A 301 3.18 22.03 15.10
CA THR A 301 2.58 21.21 16.16
C THR A 301 3.42 19.95 16.27
N SER A 302 4.01 19.72 17.44
CA SER A 302 4.80 18.52 17.70
C SER A 302 4.02 17.50 18.52
N GLY A 303 4.54 16.28 18.66
CA GLY A 303 3.90 15.26 19.49
C GLY A 303 4.75 14.01 19.63
N ILE A 304 4.22 13.06 20.41
CA ILE A 304 4.86 11.77 20.72
C ILE A 304 3.97 10.63 20.19
N PRO A 305 4.53 9.56 19.60
CA PRO A 305 3.77 8.40 19.13
C PRO A 305 3.16 7.59 20.28
N VAL A 306 2.19 6.72 19.95
CA VAL A 306 1.51 5.82 20.91
C VAL A 306 1.84 4.35 20.65
N HIS A 307 3.12 3.98 20.71
CA HIS A 307 3.63 2.63 20.39
C HIS A 307 3.05 1.47 21.22
N PHE A 308 2.52 1.76 22.41
CA PHE A 308 2.13 0.73 23.40
C PHE A 308 0.62 0.55 23.57
N CYS A 309 -0.18 1.18 22.71
CA CYS A 309 -1.64 1.10 22.77
C CYS A 309 -2.28 1.42 21.43
N GLN A 310 -3.59 1.17 21.34
CA GLN A 310 -4.33 1.50 20.13
C GLN A 310 -4.44 3.01 20.00
N MET A 311 -3.99 3.56 18.88
CA MET A 311 -4.20 4.96 18.58
C MET A 311 -5.68 5.24 18.36
N ASP A 312 -6.16 6.36 18.88
CA ASP A 312 -7.48 6.88 18.52
C ASP A 312 -7.51 7.20 17.00
N ASN A 313 -8.35 6.48 16.26
CA ASN A 313 -8.53 6.64 14.81
C ASN A 313 -9.56 7.72 14.45
N SER A 314 -10.00 8.54 15.41
CA SER A 314 -10.91 9.67 15.18
C SER A 314 -10.43 10.64 14.08
N TRP A 315 -9.12 10.76 13.90
CA TRP A 315 -8.52 11.57 12.84
C TRP A 315 -8.89 11.10 11.41
N LEU A 316 -9.23 9.82 11.20
CA LEU A 316 -9.71 9.31 9.90
C LEU A 316 -11.08 9.88 9.51
N GLN A 317 -11.89 10.29 10.49
CA GLN A 317 -13.21 10.88 10.29
C GLN A 317 -13.13 12.36 9.89
N VAL A 318 -11.97 13.00 10.06
CA VAL A 318 -11.79 14.43 9.77
C VAL A 318 -11.72 14.65 8.27
N SER A 319 -12.66 15.42 7.75
CA SER A 319 -12.61 15.94 6.39
C SER A 319 -11.73 17.21 6.34
N HIS A 320 -10.89 17.29 5.32
CA HIS A 320 -9.98 18.41 5.11
C HIS A 320 -10.50 19.31 3.97
N GLU A 321 -11.39 20.24 4.33
CA GLU A 321 -11.93 21.24 3.41
C GLU A 321 -10.83 22.18 2.91
N GLY A 322 -10.85 22.48 1.62
CA GLY A 322 -9.86 23.36 1.00
C GLY A 322 -8.45 22.74 0.90
N VAL A 323 -8.31 21.42 1.11
CA VAL A 323 -7.03 20.71 1.09
C VAL A 323 -7.09 19.55 0.11
N SER A 324 -6.15 19.53 -0.85
CA SER A 324 -6.10 18.55 -1.94
C SER A 324 -5.01 17.52 -1.69
N PHE A 325 -5.38 16.24 -1.81
CA PHE A 325 -4.44 15.12 -1.87
C PHE A 325 -4.12 14.82 -3.34
N GLN A 326 -2.97 15.27 -3.83
CA GLN A 326 -2.63 15.16 -5.26
C GLN A 326 -1.94 13.83 -5.61
N GLY A 327 -2.25 13.35 -6.82
CA GLY A 327 -1.67 12.13 -7.40
C GLY A 327 -2.30 10.84 -6.87
N SER A 328 -1.71 9.71 -7.31
CA SER A 328 -2.08 8.37 -6.84
C SER A 328 -3.54 7.97 -7.11
N ASP A 329 -4.14 8.54 -8.15
CA ASP A 329 -5.52 8.25 -8.56
C ASP A 329 -5.66 6.80 -9.03
N LEU A 330 -6.48 6.04 -8.32
CA LEU A 330 -6.92 4.70 -8.73
C LEU A 330 -7.99 4.82 -9.81
N ARG A 331 -9.03 5.61 -9.54
CA ARG A 331 -10.14 5.90 -10.44
C ARG A 331 -10.89 7.15 -9.97
N SER A 332 -11.72 7.68 -10.87
CA SER A 332 -12.62 8.78 -10.53
C SER A 332 -14.05 8.47 -10.93
N GLU A 333 -15.00 8.96 -10.15
CA GLU A 333 -16.44 8.77 -10.35
C GLU A 333 -17.21 10.05 -10.04
N LEU A 334 -18.35 10.26 -10.69
CA LEU A 334 -19.26 11.35 -10.35
C LEU A 334 -20.09 10.97 -9.12
N MET A 335 -20.16 11.87 -8.14
CA MET A 335 -20.86 11.66 -6.88
C MET A 335 -21.57 12.93 -6.40
N CYS A 336 -22.72 12.75 -5.78
CA CYS A 336 -23.57 13.86 -5.35
C CYS A 336 -22.95 14.68 -4.20
N ASP A 337 -22.15 14.04 -3.36
CA ASP A 337 -21.66 14.61 -2.11
C ASP A 337 -20.34 13.93 -1.66
N PRO A 338 -19.56 14.59 -0.78
CA PRO A 338 -18.30 14.04 -0.27
C PRO A 338 -18.47 12.84 0.68
N ASP A 339 -19.59 12.71 1.39
CA ASP A 339 -19.82 11.57 2.30
C ASP A 339 -19.98 10.27 1.52
N LYS A 340 -20.61 10.32 0.35
CA LYS A 340 -20.64 9.21 -0.61
C LYS A 340 -19.23 8.86 -1.09
N CYS A 341 -18.39 9.87 -1.36
CA CYS A 341 -17.00 9.66 -1.78
C CYS A 341 -16.18 8.93 -0.69
N GLN A 342 -16.30 9.35 0.57
CA GLN A 342 -15.66 8.66 1.69
C GLN A 342 -16.15 7.22 1.86
N ARG A 343 -17.48 7.01 1.81
CA ARG A 343 -18.07 5.66 1.90
C ARG A 343 -17.58 4.75 0.78
N THR A 344 -17.56 5.25 -0.47
CA THR A 344 -17.01 4.48 -1.60
C THR A 344 -15.53 4.16 -1.40
N CYS A 345 -14.71 5.11 -0.94
CA CYS A 345 -13.30 4.82 -0.60
C CYS A 345 -13.14 3.85 0.58
N THR A 346 -14.09 3.84 1.51
CA THR A 346 -14.08 2.93 2.66
C THR A 346 -14.42 1.50 2.23
N THR A 347 -15.41 1.34 1.35
CA THR A 347 -15.81 0.04 0.81
C THR A 347 -14.80 -0.53 -0.19
N ASP A 348 -14.12 0.31 -0.96
CA ASP A 348 -13.12 -0.12 -1.93
C ASP A 348 -11.88 -0.67 -1.19
N PRO A 349 -11.51 -1.96 -1.36
CA PRO A 349 -10.41 -2.57 -0.61
C PRO A 349 -9.06 -1.90 -0.87
N LEU A 350 -8.87 -1.27 -2.03
CA LEU A 350 -7.61 -0.67 -2.45
C LEU A 350 -7.52 0.82 -2.10
N CYS A 351 -8.64 1.52 -1.89
CA CYS A 351 -8.63 2.95 -1.59
C CYS A 351 -8.11 3.24 -0.17
N GLN A 352 -7.20 4.22 -0.06
CA GLN A 352 -6.62 4.69 1.20
C GLN A 352 -7.09 6.11 1.57
N PHE A 353 -7.26 6.97 0.56
CA PHE A 353 -7.74 8.34 0.73
C PHE A 353 -8.42 8.84 -0.54
N TYR A 354 -9.10 9.97 -0.45
CA TYR A 354 -9.87 10.52 -1.56
C TYR A 354 -9.76 12.05 -1.64
N THR A 355 -10.11 12.60 -2.80
CA THR A 355 -10.37 14.03 -2.99
C THR A 355 -11.66 14.19 -3.80
N TYR A 356 -12.62 14.91 -3.25
CA TYR A 356 -13.88 15.28 -3.89
C TYR A 356 -13.86 16.74 -4.31
N PHE A 357 -14.31 17.00 -5.54
CA PHE A 357 -14.44 18.34 -6.09
C PHE A 357 -15.90 18.79 -6.00
N HIS A 358 -16.15 19.90 -5.31
CA HIS A 358 -17.50 20.43 -5.11
C HIS A 358 -18.11 20.93 -6.43
N GLU A 359 -19.42 21.08 -6.44
CA GLU A 359 -20.14 21.65 -7.60
C GLU A 359 -19.69 23.08 -7.92
N SER A 360 -19.27 23.84 -6.90
CA SER A 360 -18.74 25.20 -7.04
C SER A 360 -17.33 25.26 -7.63
N TYR A 361 -16.70 24.11 -7.95
CA TYR A 361 -15.35 24.10 -8.50
C TYR A 361 -15.31 24.78 -9.89
N PRO A 362 -14.34 25.69 -10.16
CA PRO A 362 -14.37 26.52 -11.37
C PRO A 362 -14.44 25.71 -12.68
N ASN A 363 -13.63 24.67 -12.79
CA ASN A 363 -13.60 23.82 -13.99
C ASN A 363 -14.74 22.79 -13.97
N PRO A 364 -15.66 22.82 -14.96
CA PRO A 364 -16.81 21.92 -15.02
C PRO A 364 -16.45 20.43 -15.11
N ASP A 365 -15.31 20.06 -15.70
CA ASP A 365 -14.91 18.66 -15.89
C ASP A 365 -14.67 17.92 -14.56
N PHE A 366 -14.33 18.68 -13.52
CA PHE A 366 -14.03 18.18 -12.19
C PHE A 366 -15.22 18.27 -11.24
N ARG A 367 -16.28 19.02 -11.57
CA ARG A 367 -17.40 19.23 -10.63
C ARG A 367 -18.04 17.91 -10.23
N ARG A 368 -18.33 17.77 -8.94
CA ARG A 368 -18.95 16.58 -8.34
C ARG A 368 -18.13 15.29 -8.56
N ARG A 369 -16.83 15.40 -8.84
CA ARG A 369 -15.97 14.24 -9.12
C ARG A 369 -15.23 13.83 -7.86
N CYS A 370 -15.35 12.56 -7.51
CA CYS A 370 -14.62 11.88 -6.46
C CYS A 370 -13.43 11.15 -7.07
N TYR A 371 -12.22 11.42 -6.58
CA TYR A 371 -11.01 10.70 -6.94
C TYR A 371 -10.62 9.78 -5.78
N LEU A 372 -10.70 8.47 -6.03
CA LEU A 372 -10.24 7.43 -5.10
C LEU A 372 -8.75 7.21 -5.32
N LYS A 373 -7.97 7.17 -4.24
CA LYS A 373 -6.51 7.22 -4.33
C LYS A 373 -5.85 6.14 -3.48
N ARG A 374 -4.67 5.70 -3.94
CA ARG A 374 -3.83 4.71 -3.28
C ARG A 374 -2.35 5.00 -3.50
N VAL A 375 -1.56 4.85 -2.45
CA VAL A 375 -0.10 4.79 -2.49
C VAL A 375 0.39 3.41 -2.04
N ILE A 376 1.56 3.04 -2.54
CA ILE A 376 2.31 1.84 -2.13
C ILE A 376 3.41 2.17 -1.11
N THR A 377 3.33 3.34 -0.47
CA THR A 377 4.27 3.83 0.54
C THR A 377 3.52 4.04 1.86
N ALA A 378 4.09 4.76 2.82
CA ALA A 378 3.29 5.27 3.93
C ALA A 378 1.97 5.85 3.40
N PRO A 379 0.81 5.60 4.04
CA PRO A 379 -0.51 6.09 3.63
C PRO A 379 -0.65 7.62 3.76
N ALA A 380 0.45 8.33 3.54
CA ALA A 380 0.57 9.74 3.31
C ALA A 380 0.29 10.06 1.83
N PRO A 381 -0.58 11.04 1.54
CA PRO A 381 -0.72 11.58 0.20
C PRO A 381 0.64 12.03 -0.36
N PRO A 382 0.98 11.75 -1.63
CA PRO A 382 2.25 12.14 -2.22
C PRO A 382 2.51 13.65 -2.16
N LYS A 383 1.43 14.44 -2.18
CA LYS A 383 1.46 15.89 -2.08
C LYS A 383 0.15 16.39 -1.49
N VAL A 384 0.26 17.27 -0.51
CA VAL A 384 -0.87 17.94 0.15
C VAL A 384 -0.73 19.44 -0.11
N ILE A 385 -1.78 20.05 -0.67
CA ILE A 385 -1.79 21.50 -0.95
C ILE A 385 -3.12 22.13 -0.56
N LYS A 386 -3.14 23.45 -0.40
CA LYS A 386 -4.39 24.21 -0.34
C LYS A 386 -4.99 24.35 -1.73
N LEU A 387 -6.27 24.05 -1.87
CA LEU A 387 -7.04 24.22 -3.10
C LEU A 387 -8.51 24.46 -2.73
N ASN A 388 -9.11 25.55 -3.18
CA ASN A 388 -10.49 25.90 -2.81
C ASN A 388 -11.53 25.01 -3.52
N ASN A 389 -12.74 24.93 -2.95
CA ASN A 389 -13.90 24.21 -3.50
C ASN A 389 -13.65 22.71 -3.70
N ILE A 390 -12.87 22.11 -2.81
CA ILE A 390 -12.61 20.67 -2.77
C ILE A 390 -12.50 20.21 -1.31
N VAL A 391 -12.65 18.92 -1.09
CA VAL A 391 -12.46 18.29 0.21
C VAL A 391 -11.72 16.97 0.04
N SER A 392 -10.75 16.71 0.91
CA SER A 392 -10.06 15.42 0.96
C SER A 392 -10.27 14.72 2.29
N GLY A 393 -10.09 13.41 2.31
CA GLY A 393 -10.21 12.62 3.53
C GLY A 393 -9.61 11.24 3.35
N PHE A 394 -9.63 10.46 4.43
CA PHE A 394 -9.11 9.10 4.46
C PHE A 394 -10.23 8.07 4.39
N SER A 395 -9.86 6.87 3.97
CA SER A 395 -10.68 5.68 4.14
C SER A 395 -10.89 5.41 5.64
N LEU A 396 -12.09 4.99 6.05
CA LEU A 396 -12.39 4.71 7.46
C LEU A 396 -11.95 3.31 7.90
N LYS A 397 -11.32 2.54 7.00
CA LYS A 397 -10.71 1.25 7.35
C LYS A 397 -9.58 1.47 8.34
N ASN A 398 -9.44 0.56 9.30
CA ASN A 398 -8.32 0.60 10.24
C ASN A 398 -6.99 0.69 9.50
N TRP A 399 -6.11 1.52 10.05
CA TRP A 399 -4.88 2.02 9.45
C TRP A 399 -3.72 1.01 9.45
N VAL A 400 -4.05 -0.27 9.31
CA VAL A 400 -3.25 -1.39 9.83
C VAL A 400 -3.20 -2.57 8.86
#